data_AF-A0AAW2DJ76-F1
#
_entry.id   AF-A0AAW2DJ76-F1
#
_cell.length_a   1.000
_cell.length_b   1.000
_cell.length_c   1.000
_cell.angle_alpha   90.00
_cell.angle_beta   90.00
_cell.angle_gamma   90.00
#
_symmetry.space_group_name_H-M   'P 1'
#
loop_
_entity.id
_entity.type
_entity.pdbx_description
1 polymer ?
#
loop_
_entity_poly.entity_id
_entity_poly.type
_entity_poly.pdbx_seq_one_letter_code
_entity_poly.pdbx_strand_id
1 'polypeptide(L)'
;MEGKVKLPLLKKPPPLLNELLDSLGGQRSKTFRTQIRSYNAMFAMTSMGGKVDNRVNDGRGPYIFRLNGQTHHRIGTLLPNNGEDPQFA
;
A
#
# COMPACT_ATOMS: atom_id res chain seq x y z
N MET A 1 32.38 -8.17 28.01
CA MET A 1 31.50 -8.96 27.10
C MET A 1 30.07 -8.53 27.36
N GLU A 2 29.65 -7.37 26.86
CA GLU A 2 28.28 -6.89 27.02
C GLU A 2 27.83 -6.34 25.66
N GLY A 3 26.75 -6.88 25.12
CA GLY A 3 26.34 -6.60 23.72
C GLY A 3 25.51 -7.70 23.05
N LYS A 4 25.17 -8.79 23.74
CA LYS A 4 24.25 -9.79 23.18
C LYS A 4 22.80 -9.42 23.50
N VAL A 5 22.07 -8.97 22.49
CA VAL A 5 20.62 -8.74 22.55
C VAL A 5 19.89 -10.04 22.22
N LYS A 6 18.96 -10.47 23.08
CA LYS A 6 18.09 -11.63 22.83
C LYS A 6 16.79 -11.13 22.23
N LEU A 7 16.59 -11.36 20.92
CA LEU A 7 15.36 -10.96 20.25
C LEU A 7 14.21 -11.89 20.63
N PRO A 8 12.99 -11.36 20.80
CA PRO A 8 11.81 -12.19 21.01
C PRO A 8 11.54 -13.05 19.77
N LEU A 9 10.91 -14.20 20.00
CA LEU A 9 10.46 -15.05 18.90
C LEU A 9 9.43 -14.31 18.05
N LEU A 10 9.49 -14.57 16.74
CA LEU A 10 8.50 -14.02 15.81
C LEU A 10 7.10 -14.52 16.17
N LYS A 11 6.13 -13.62 16.14
CA LYS A 11 4.72 -13.97 16.30
C LYS A 11 4.28 -14.82 15.12
N LYS A 12 3.44 -15.83 15.36
CA LYS A 12 2.85 -16.61 14.28
C LYS A 12 1.93 -15.72 13.44
N PRO A 13 1.97 -15.84 12.10
CA PRO A 13 1.04 -15.12 11.24
C PRO A 13 -0.40 -15.63 11.46
N PRO A 14 -1.42 -14.80 11.17
CA PRO A 14 -2.82 -15.23 11.15
C PRO A 14 -3.02 -16.46 10.24
N PRO A 15 -4.03 -17.32 10.49
CA PRO A 15 -4.21 -18.59 9.77
C PRO A 15 -4.19 -18.48 8.24
N LEU A 16 -4.92 -17.50 7.70
CA LEU A 16 -4.94 -17.23 6.25
C LEU A 16 -3.56 -16.89 5.72
N LEU A 17 -2.85 -15.99 6.41
CA LEU A 17 -1.52 -15.56 5.97
C LEU A 17 -0.51 -16.71 6.08
N ASN A 18 -0.68 -17.59 7.08
CA ASN A 18 0.15 -18.79 7.23
C ASN A 18 -0.05 -19.77 6.05
N GLU A 19 -1.28 -19.99 5.62
CA GLU A 19 -1.60 -20.81 4.42
C GLU A 19 -1.02 -20.18 3.15
N LEU A 20 -1.18 -18.86 2.99
CA LEU A 20 -0.71 -18.14 1.80
C LEU A 20 0.82 -18.04 1.71
N LEU A 21 1.52 -18.06 2.85
CA LEU A 21 2.97 -18.00 2.92
C LEU A 21 3.64 -19.39 2.91
N ASP A 22 2.88 -20.48 3.01
CA ASP A 22 3.41 -21.84 3.07
C ASP A 22 4.15 -22.21 1.78
N SER A 23 5.45 -22.50 1.89
CA SER A 23 6.26 -22.86 0.73
C SER A 23 5.91 -24.19 0.09
N LEU A 24 5.27 -25.08 0.85
CA LEU A 24 4.80 -26.39 0.39
C LEU A 24 3.31 -26.35 0.00
N GLY A 25 2.67 -25.19 0.10
CA GLY A 25 1.27 -25.00 -0.25
C GLY A 25 0.97 -25.20 -1.75
N GLY A 26 -0.32 -25.30 -2.06
CA GLY A 26 -0.81 -25.46 -3.43
C GLY A 26 -0.63 -24.22 -4.32
N GLN A 27 -1.29 -24.23 -5.48
CA GLN A 27 -1.16 -23.16 -6.48
C GLN A 27 -1.46 -21.77 -5.91
N ARG A 28 -2.42 -21.66 -4.99
CA ARG A 28 -2.79 -20.40 -4.32
C ARG A 28 -1.62 -19.76 -3.57
N SER A 29 -0.89 -20.55 -2.78
CA SER A 29 0.31 -20.08 -2.06
C SER A 29 1.41 -19.67 -3.04
N LYS A 30 1.66 -20.48 -4.08
CA LYS A 30 2.67 -20.15 -5.10
C LYS A 30 2.37 -18.81 -5.78
N THR A 31 1.12 -18.59 -6.20
CA THR A 31 0.69 -17.33 -6.79
C THR A 31 0.84 -16.18 -5.81
N PHE A 32 0.39 -16.35 -4.56
CA PHE A 32 0.51 -15.32 -3.53
C PHE A 32 1.97 -14.92 -3.28
N ARG A 33 2.86 -15.89 -3.03
CA ARG A 33 4.28 -15.62 -2.76
C ARG A 33 4.99 -14.98 -3.96
N THR A 34 4.59 -15.35 -5.19
CA THR A 34 5.11 -14.73 -6.41
C THR A 34 4.66 -13.28 -6.55
N GLN A 35 3.40 -12.99 -6.24
CA GLN A 35 2.79 -11.67 -6.43
C GLN A 35 2.72 -10.82 -5.14
N ILE A 36 3.30 -11.25 -4.03
CA ILE A 36 3.15 -10.59 -2.72
C ILE A 36 3.55 -9.11 -2.75
N ARG A 37 4.58 -8.77 -3.53
CA ARG A 37 4.98 -7.37 -3.74
C ARG A 37 3.92 -6.57 -4.49
N SER A 38 3.30 -7.15 -5.52
CA SER A 38 2.22 -6.50 -6.27
C SER A 38 0.98 -6.30 -5.40
N TYR A 39 0.59 -7.30 -4.60
CA TYR A 39 -0.49 -7.13 -3.62
C TYR A 39 -0.19 -6.00 -2.65
N ASN A 40 1.00 -6.00 -2.02
CA ASN A 40 1.39 -4.94 -1.10
C ASN A 40 1.46 -3.57 -1.78
N ALA A 41 1.95 -3.49 -3.03
CA ALA A 41 2.05 -2.25 -3.79
C ALA A 41 0.68 -1.69 -4.18
N MET A 42 -0.28 -2.54 -4.54
CA MET A 42 -1.66 -2.13 -4.82
C MET A 42 -2.31 -1.47 -3.59
N PHE A 43 -1.96 -1.90 -2.38
CA PHE A 43 -2.44 -1.28 -1.14
C PHE A 43 -1.52 -0.15 -0.63
N ALA A 44 -0.28 -0.06 -1.12
CA ALA A 44 0.66 1.00 -0.77
C ALA A 44 0.36 2.32 -1.51
N MET A 45 -0.15 2.24 -2.74
CA MET A 45 -0.62 3.42 -3.47
C MET A 45 -2.03 3.76 -3.05
N THR A 46 -2.12 4.52 -1.97
CA THR A 46 -3.34 5.25 -1.66
C THR A 46 -3.32 6.53 -2.46
N SER A 47 -4.45 6.88 -3.07
CA SER A 47 -4.66 8.22 -3.61
C SER A 47 -4.21 9.25 -2.58
N MET A 48 -3.33 10.15 -3.00
CA MET A 48 -2.93 11.28 -2.18
C MET A 48 -4.02 12.35 -2.29
N GLY A 49 -4.88 12.43 -1.28
CA GLY A 49 -5.79 13.56 -1.13
C GLY A 49 -5.03 14.79 -0.63
N GLY A 50 -5.05 15.88 -1.41
CA GLY A 50 -4.45 17.15 -1.02
C GLY A 50 -4.80 18.29 -1.98
N LYS A 51 -4.76 19.54 -1.50
CA LYS A 51 -5.00 20.70 -2.35
C LYS A 51 -3.70 21.05 -3.07
N VAL A 52 -3.66 20.82 -4.38
CA VAL A 52 -2.54 21.25 -5.23
C VAL A 52 -2.50 22.77 -5.25
N ASP A 53 -1.34 23.33 -4.92
CA ASP A 53 -1.09 24.76 -5.02
C ASP A 53 -0.61 25.09 -6.44
N ASN A 54 -1.51 25.58 -7.28
CA ASN A 54 -1.18 25.91 -8.66
C ASN A 54 -0.43 27.26 -8.79
N ARG A 55 -0.41 28.10 -7.74
CA ARG A 55 0.19 29.44 -7.78
C ARG A 55 1.70 29.43 -7.93
N VAL A 56 2.35 28.29 -7.63
CA VAL A 56 3.81 28.17 -7.75
C VAL A 56 4.28 27.98 -9.19
N ASN A 57 3.37 27.77 -10.14
CA ASN A 57 3.69 27.51 -11.54
C ASN A 57 3.48 28.72 -12.47
N ASP A 58 3.19 29.90 -11.92
CA ASP A 58 2.95 31.14 -12.69
C ASP A 58 4.24 31.81 -13.22
N GLY A 59 5.39 31.11 -13.16
CA GLY A 59 6.71 31.61 -13.58
C GLY A 59 7.31 30.85 -14.78
N ARG A 60 8.47 31.31 -15.27
CA ARG A 60 9.21 30.66 -16.38
C ARG A 60 10.09 29.47 -15.94
N GLY A 61 9.89 28.98 -14.72
CA GLY A 61 10.67 27.89 -14.14
C GLY A 61 10.14 26.50 -14.52
N PRO A 62 10.88 25.44 -14.17
CA PRO A 62 10.37 24.07 -14.28
C PRO A 62 9.08 23.90 -13.46
N TYR A 63 8.18 23.04 -13.93
CA TYR A 63 6.92 22.75 -13.25
C TYR A 63 7.15 22.18 -11.84
N ILE A 64 6.48 22.76 -10.86
CA ILE A 64 6.53 22.38 -9.45
C ILE A 64 5.19 21.78 -9.05
N PHE A 65 5.21 20.51 -8.63
CA PHE A 65 4.09 19.90 -7.94
C PHE A 65 4.19 20.21 -6.45
N ARG A 66 3.34 21.11 -5.96
CA ARG A 66 3.30 21.51 -4.54
C ARG A 66 1.97 21.14 -3.90
N LEU A 67 2.05 20.36 -2.82
CA LEU A 67 0.91 19.93 -2.01
C LEU A 67 0.94 20.69 -0.68
N ASN A 68 -0.17 21.36 -0.31
CA ASN A 68 -0.29 22.05 0.98
C ASN A 68 -1.29 21.32 1.89
N GLY A 69 -0.98 21.22 3.18
CA GLY A 69 -1.84 20.59 4.21
C GLY A 69 -1.39 19.17 4.60
N GLN A 70 -2.28 18.41 5.23
CA GLN A 70 -2.04 17.00 5.58
C GLN A 70 -2.42 16.11 4.41
N THR A 71 -1.48 15.27 3.96
CA THR A 71 -1.75 14.21 2.99
C THR A 71 -2.58 13.13 3.66
N HIS A 72 -3.78 12.88 3.15
CA HIS A 72 -4.63 11.80 3.64
C HIS A 72 -4.57 10.62 2.68
N HIS A 73 -4.44 9.44 3.25
CA HIS A 73 -4.63 8.17 2.56
C HIS A 73 -6.13 8.02 2.24
N ARG A 74 -6.54 8.32 1.00
CA ARG A 74 -7.92 8.09 0.53
C ARG A 74 -8.02 6.73 -0.17
N ILE A 75 -8.44 5.70 0.56
CA ILE A 75 -8.80 4.42 -0.05
C ILE A 75 -10.28 4.47 -0.44
N GLY A 76 -10.58 4.23 -1.72
CA GLY A 76 -11.96 4.03 -2.18
C GLY A 76 -12.55 2.73 -1.60
N THR A 77 -13.85 2.51 -1.74
CA THR A 77 -14.45 1.22 -1.39
C THR A 77 -13.85 0.13 -2.29
N LEU A 78 -13.48 -1.01 -1.68
CA LEU A 78 -12.88 -2.16 -2.40
C LEU A 78 -13.79 -2.71 -3.51
N LEU A 79 -15.09 -2.48 -3.38
CA LEU A 79 -16.12 -2.84 -4.34
C LEU A 79 -17.01 -1.60 -4.56
N PRO A 80 -17.33 -1.22 -5.81
CA PRO A 80 -18.39 -0.25 -6.06
C PRO A 80 -19.75 -0.84 -5.63
N ASN A 81 -20.71 0.02 -5.31
CA ASN A 81 -22.07 -0.45 -5.09
C ASN A 81 -22.66 -1.01 -6.39
N ASN A 82 -23.71 -1.83 -6.29
CA ASN A 82 -24.38 -2.39 -7.46
C ASN A 82 -24.84 -1.27 -8.41
N GLY A 83 -24.31 -1.28 -9.63
CA GLY A 83 -24.63 -0.30 -10.68
C GLY A 83 -23.75 0.96 -10.68
N GLU A 84 -22.78 1.07 -9.77
CA GLU A 84 -21.78 2.14 -9.82
C GLU A 84 -20.51 1.67 -10.51
N ASP A 85 -19.87 2.59 -11.24
CA ASP A 85 -18.56 2.34 -11.81
C ASP A 85 -17.50 2.21 -10.70
N PRO A 86 -16.47 1.35 -10.87
CA PRO A 86 -15.35 1.30 -9.96
C PRO A 86 -14.69 2.68 -9.80
N GLN A 87 -14.77 3.25 -8.60
CA GLN A 87 -14.09 4.50 -8.27
C GLN A 87 -12.75 4.20 -7.61
N PHE A 88 -11.68 4.46 -8.33
CA PHE A 88 -10.33 4.53 -7.79
C PHE A 88 -10.04 5.99 -7.49
N ALA A 89 -9.57 6.29 -6.28
CA ALA A 89 -9.20 7.65 -5.89
C ALA A 89 -7.87 8.06 -6.52
#